data_AF-A0A3C1KIZ9-F1
#
_entry.id   AF-A0A3C1KIZ9-F1
#
_cell.length_a   1.000
_cell.length_b   1.000
_cell.length_c   1.000
_cell.angle_alpha   90.00
_cell.angle_beta   90.00
_cell.angle_gamma   90.00
#
_symmetry.space_group_name_H-M   'P 1'
#
loop_
_entity.id
_entity.type
_entity.pdbx_description
1 polymer ?
#
loop_
_entity_poly.entity_id
_entity_poly.type
_entity_poly.pdbx_seq_one_letter_code
_entity_poly.pdbx_strand_id
1 'polypeptide(L)'
;RGMARQDCVREGRKQWVGLLTTDPMEILPEGAQGVFDPAAAVPMPMVGHVASSYWSENLGRSIALGFVEGGHSRMGQSVYYPLADGRTVEAKICSTVFLDPEGARQNV
;
A
#
# COMPACT_ATOMS: atom_id res chain seq x y z
N ARG A 1 28.35 -11.82 5.15
CA ARG A 1 27.20 -11.69 4.23
C ARG A 1 26.01 -11.08 4.99
N GLY A 2 25.72 -9.79 4.82
CA GLY A 2 24.71 -9.07 5.64
C GLY A 2 23.24 -9.41 5.33
N MET A 3 22.95 -9.70 4.06
CA MET A 3 21.58 -10.02 3.59
C MET A 3 21.09 -11.42 4.00
N ALA A 4 21.97 -12.28 4.51
CA ALA A 4 21.64 -13.62 4.99
C ALA A 4 21.28 -13.66 6.49
N ARG A 5 21.25 -12.50 7.17
CA ARG A 5 20.86 -12.43 8.58
C ARG A 5 19.37 -12.75 8.74
N GLN A 6 19.01 -13.33 9.89
CA GLN A 6 17.65 -13.79 10.20
C GLN A 6 16.56 -12.73 9.89
N ASP A 7 16.78 -11.46 10.24
CA ASP A 7 15.83 -10.38 9.96
C ASP A 7 15.67 -10.08 8.46
N CYS A 8 16.74 -10.20 7.67
CA CYS A 8 16.69 -9.93 6.24
C CYS A 8 15.91 -11.01 5.47
N VAL A 9 15.88 -12.25 6.00
CA VAL A 9 15.23 -13.43 5.41
C VAL A 9 13.89 -13.79 6.06
N ARG A 10 13.45 -13.05 7.09
CA ARG A 10 12.17 -13.35 7.75
C ARG A 10 11.00 -13.21 6.79
N GLU A 11 9.99 -14.04 6.98
CA GLU A 11 8.69 -13.86 6.34
C GLU A 11 7.95 -12.64 6.93
N GLY A 12 6.96 -12.12 6.20
CA GLY A 12 6.17 -10.99 6.66
C GLY A 12 6.99 -9.70 6.84
N ARG A 13 8.08 -9.49 6.10
CA ARG A 13 8.72 -8.16 6.10
C ARG A 13 7.78 -7.15 5.46
N LYS A 14 7.85 -5.91 5.93
CA LYS A 14 7.23 -4.78 5.23
C LYS A 14 7.86 -4.66 3.85
N GLN A 15 7.03 -4.75 2.82
CA GLN A 15 7.43 -4.76 1.42
C GLN A 15 6.78 -3.58 0.71
N TRP A 16 7.53 -2.98 -0.22
CA TRP A 16 7.10 -1.81 -0.99
C TRP A 16 6.06 -2.23 -2.03
N VAL A 17 4.89 -1.63 -1.99
CA VAL A 17 3.74 -1.98 -2.84
C VAL A 17 3.01 -0.74 -3.33
N GLY A 18 2.23 -0.90 -4.39
CA GLY A 18 1.21 0.05 -4.78
C GLY A 18 -0.09 -0.17 -4.01
N LEU A 19 -0.86 0.89 -3.85
CA LEU A 19 -2.13 0.94 -3.15
C LEU A 19 -3.13 1.70 -4.01
N LEU A 20 -4.27 1.08 -4.26
CA LEU A 20 -5.38 1.65 -5.02
C LEU A 20 -6.62 1.63 -4.15
N THR A 21 -7.10 2.79 -3.72
CA THR A 21 -8.33 2.91 -2.94
C THR A 21 -9.52 2.30 -3.68
N THR A 22 -10.49 1.76 -2.93
CA THR A 22 -11.74 1.26 -3.51
C THR A 22 -12.53 2.40 -4.18
N ASP A 23 -12.60 3.56 -3.52
CA ASP A 23 -13.06 4.81 -4.15
C ASP A 23 -11.89 5.51 -4.87
N PRO A 24 -11.87 5.59 -6.21
CA PRO A 24 -10.79 6.20 -6.96
C PRO A 24 -10.64 7.71 -6.70
N MET A 25 -11.63 8.39 -6.13
CA MET A 25 -11.57 9.81 -5.79
C MET A 25 -10.91 10.07 -4.42
N GLU A 26 -10.79 9.03 -3.59
CA GLU A 26 -10.26 9.18 -2.24
C GLU A 26 -8.73 9.08 -2.23
N ILE A 27 -8.07 10.13 -1.73
CA ILE A 27 -6.61 10.18 -1.59
C ILE A 27 -6.26 9.73 -0.17
N LEU A 28 -5.45 8.68 -0.05
CA LEU A 28 -4.96 8.22 1.25
C LEU A 28 -4.05 9.30 1.88
N PRO A 29 -4.22 9.64 3.17
CA PRO A 29 -3.26 10.49 3.85
C PRO A 29 -1.90 9.80 3.96
N GLU A 30 -0.82 10.52 3.62
CA GLU A 30 0.54 10.04 3.84
C GLU A 30 0.77 9.81 5.34
N GLY A 31 1.46 8.72 5.70
CA GLY A 31 1.66 8.28 7.07
C GLY A 31 0.48 7.49 7.68
N ALA A 32 -0.66 7.36 6.99
CA ALA A 32 -1.77 6.54 7.45
C ALA A 32 -1.32 5.08 7.71
N GLN A 33 -1.75 4.52 8.83
CA GLN A 33 -1.37 3.17 9.26
C GLN A 33 -2.34 2.13 8.71
N GLY A 34 -1.80 1.08 8.10
CA GLY A 34 -2.59 -0.01 7.54
C GLY A 34 -2.89 -1.08 8.57
N VAL A 35 -4.09 -1.68 8.50
CA VAL A 35 -4.51 -2.90 9.22
C VAL A 35 -5.13 -3.89 8.24
N PHE A 36 -5.02 -5.20 8.50
CA PHE A 36 -5.72 -6.21 7.68
C PHE A 36 -7.18 -6.41 8.09
N ASP A 37 -7.49 -6.15 9.36
CA ASP A 37 -8.85 -6.25 9.90
C ASP A 37 -9.24 -4.89 10.53
N PRO A 38 -10.19 -4.15 9.93
CA PRO A 38 -10.63 -2.87 10.46
C PRO A 38 -11.47 -3.01 11.74
N ALA A 39 -11.93 -4.22 12.07
CA ALA A 39 -12.67 -4.54 13.29
C ALA A 39 -11.78 -5.13 14.40
N ALA A 40 -10.46 -5.19 14.19
CA ALA A 40 -9.52 -5.71 15.19
C ALA A 40 -9.64 -4.92 16.51
N ALA A 41 -9.46 -5.64 17.63
CA ALA A 41 -9.47 -5.02 18.96
C ALA A 41 -8.36 -3.97 19.08
N VAL A 42 -8.65 -2.88 19.81
CA VAL A 42 -7.66 -1.86 20.14
C VAL A 42 -6.77 -2.37 21.28
N PRO A 43 -5.42 -2.24 21.19
CA PRO A 43 -4.66 -1.66 20.09
C PRO A 43 -4.58 -2.56 18.86
N MET A 44 -4.90 -1.99 17.68
CA MET A 44 -4.94 -2.74 16.43
C MET A 44 -3.52 -3.11 15.95
N PRO A 45 -3.32 -4.30 15.35
CA PRO A 45 -2.05 -4.67 14.75
C PRO A 45 -1.80 -3.87 13.46
N MET A 46 -0.85 -2.94 13.50
CA MET A 46 -0.44 -2.14 12.34
C MET A 46 0.49 -2.95 11.42
N VAL A 47 0.06 -3.14 10.18
CA VAL A 47 0.75 -4.00 9.20
C VAL A 47 1.52 -3.20 8.15
N GLY A 48 1.45 -1.88 8.20
CA GLY A 48 1.98 -1.06 7.13
C GLY A 48 1.74 0.42 7.30
N HIS A 49 2.23 1.21 6.36
CA HIS A 49 1.93 2.63 6.28
C HIS A 49 1.99 3.13 4.84
N VAL A 50 1.22 4.18 4.57
CA VAL A 50 1.32 4.96 3.33
C VAL A 50 2.57 5.82 3.39
N ALA A 51 3.40 5.75 2.36
CA ALA A 51 4.61 6.56 2.24
C ALA A 51 4.42 7.75 1.30
N SER A 52 3.72 7.56 0.17
CA SER A 52 3.44 8.62 -0.80
C SER A 52 2.04 8.45 -1.38
N SER A 53 1.30 9.53 -1.59
CA SER A 53 -0.09 9.45 -2.05
C SER A 53 -0.52 10.69 -2.84
N TYR A 54 -1.11 10.49 -4.02
CA TYR A 54 -1.42 11.56 -4.97
C TYR A 54 -2.68 11.28 -5.78
N TRP A 55 -3.30 12.36 -6.27
CA TRP A 55 -4.16 12.31 -7.44
C TRP A 55 -3.30 12.21 -8.70
N SER A 56 -3.56 11.22 -9.56
CA SER A 56 -2.88 11.08 -10.83
C SER A 56 -3.79 11.49 -11.99
N GLU A 57 -3.49 12.63 -12.62
CA GLU A 57 -4.26 13.05 -13.81
C GLU A 57 -4.08 12.11 -15.00
N ASN A 58 -2.93 11.44 -15.11
CA ASN A 58 -2.69 10.46 -16.16
C ASN A 58 -3.56 9.21 -16.01
N LEU A 59 -3.97 8.88 -14.79
CA LEU A 59 -4.77 7.69 -14.48
C LEU A 59 -6.23 8.03 -14.12
N GLY A 60 -6.56 9.31 -13.95
CA GLY A 60 -7.88 9.78 -13.56
C GLY A 60 -8.33 9.26 -12.19
N ARG A 61 -7.39 9.01 -11.28
CA ARG A 61 -7.66 8.43 -9.96
C ARG A 61 -6.56 8.73 -8.95
N SER A 62 -6.85 8.50 -7.67
CA SER A 62 -5.84 8.44 -6.63
C SER A 62 -4.99 7.17 -6.74
N ILE A 63 -3.70 7.33 -6.40
CA ILE A 63 -2.70 6.28 -6.30
C ILE A 63 -1.85 6.53 -5.06
N ALA A 64 -1.38 5.46 -4.43
CA ALA A 64 -0.46 5.57 -3.31
C ALA A 64 0.58 4.47 -3.32
N LEU A 65 1.75 4.77 -2.76
CA LEU A 65 2.82 3.82 -2.48
C LEU A 65 2.99 3.69 -0.97
N GLY A 66 3.30 2.48 -0.52
CA GLY A 66 3.49 2.23 0.89
C GLY A 66 4.16 0.91 1.17
N PHE A 67 4.29 0.62 2.46
CA PHE A 67 4.83 -0.63 2.95
C PHE A 67 3.71 -1.48 3.56
N VAL A 68 3.63 -2.74 3.16
CA VAL A 68 2.69 -3.71 3.75
C VAL A 68 3.43 -4.98 4.15
N GLU A 69 3.09 -5.52 5.32
CA GLU A 69 3.62 -6.76 5.86
C GLU A 69 3.31 -7.94 4.93
N GLY A 70 4.36 -8.53 4.32
CA GLY A 70 4.19 -9.58 3.31
C GLY A 70 3.44 -9.09 2.07
N GLY A 71 3.50 -7.79 1.74
CA GLY A 71 2.71 -7.18 0.67
C GLY A 71 2.76 -7.92 -0.67
N HIS A 72 3.89 -8.49 -1.06
CA HIS A 72 4.02 -9.21 -2.34
C HIS A 72 3.15 -10.47 -2.41
N SER A 73 2.97 -11.20 -1.29
CA SER A 73 2.09 -12.38 -1.26
C SER A 73 0.60 -12.01 -1.11
N ARG A 74 0.29 -10.72 -0.96
CA ARG A 74 -1.05 -10.18 -0.76
C ARG A 74 -1.57 -9.37 -1.93
N MET A 75 -0.98 -9.53 -3.11
CA MET A 75 -1.40 -8.80 -4.31
C MET A 75 -2.91 -9.02 -4.59
N GLY A 76 -3.64 -7.94 -4.81
CA GLY A 76 -5.09 -7.93 -5.01
C GLY A 76 -5.94 -8.00 -3.73
N GLN A 77 -5.34 -8.27 -2.56
CA GLN A 77 -6.04 -8.26 -1.27
C GLN A 77 -6.25 -6.83 -0.76
N SER A 78 -7.22 -6.67 0.14
CA SER A 78 -7.52 -5.40 0.80
C SER A 78 -6.60 -5.14 1.99
N VAL A 79 -6.32 -3.87 2.21
CA VAL A 79 -5.73 -3.30 3.42
C VAL A 79 -6.54 -2.06 3.78
N TYR A 80 -6.74 -1.83 5.08
CA TYR A 80 -7.62 -0.79 5.60
C TYR A 80 -6.82 0.26 6.34
N TYR A 81 -7.22 1.52 6.21
CA TYR A 81 -6.58 2.67 6.83
C TYR A 81 -7.59 3.42 7.68
N PRO A 82 -7.73 3.07 8.98
CA PRO A 82 -8.50 3.85 9.93
C PRO A 82 -7.86 5.23 10.10
N LEU A 83 -8.64 6.28 9.88
CA LEU A 83 -8.20 7.67 9.92
C LEU A 83 -8.65 8.34 11.22
N ALA A 84 -7.99 9.45 11.56
CA ALA A 84 -8.28 10.21 12.77
C ALA A 84 -9.68 10.85 12.77
N ASP A 85 -10.29 11.03 11.60
CA ASP A 85 -11.65 11.55 11.44
C ASP A 85 -12.75 10.47 11.61
N GLY A 86 -12.35 9.24 11.95
CA GLY A 86 -13.26 8.10 12.18
C GLY A 86 -13.65 7.35 10.91
N ARG A 87 -13.21 7.79 9.72
CA ARG A 87 -13.39 7.03 8.47
C ARG A 87 -12.35 5.92 8.38
N THR A 88 -12.68 4.87 7.66
CA THR A 88 -11.74 3.81 7.28
C THR A 88 -11.71 3.71 5.78
N VAL A 89 -10.54 3.94 5.19
CA VAL A 89 -10.33 3.85 3.74
C VAL A 89 -9.83 2.46 3.40
N GLU A 90 -10.52 1.77 2.49
CA GLU A 90 -10.06 0.50 1.94
C GLU A 90 -9.20 0.74 0.69
N ALA A 91 -8.07 0.04 0.59
CA ALA A 91 -7.27 0.00 -0.62
C ALA A 91 -6.85 -1.42 -0.98
N LYS A 92 -6.71 -1.69 -2.27
CA LYS A 92 -6.14 -2.93 -2.80
C LYS A 92 -4.63 -2.81 -2.96
N ILE A 93 -3.93 -3.84 -2.52
CA ILE A 93 -2.49 -4.01 -2.73
C ILE A 93 -2.25 -4.35 -4.20
N CYS A 94 -1.37 -3.61 -4.88
CA CYS A 94 -1.10 -3.78 -6.31
C CYS A 94 0.38 -3.52 -6.64
N SER A 95 0.71 -3.60 -7.94
CA SER A 95 2.02 -3.24 -8.46
C SER A 95 2.39 -1.80 -8.09
N THR A 96 3.68 -1.56 -7.85
CA THR A 96 4.23 -0.22 -7.65
C THR A 96 4.26 0.61 -8.94
N VAL A 97 4.02 -0.02 -10.09
CA VAL A 97 4.01 0.60 -11.41
C VAL A 97 2.55 0.76 -11.86
N PHE A 98 2.04 1.99 -11.76
CA PHE A 98 0.64 2.31 -12.08
C PHE A 98 0.43 2.72 -13.54
N LEU A 99 1.45 3.29 -14.17
CA LEU A 99 1.40 3.85 -15.52
C LEU A 99 2.52 3.23 -16.36
N ASP A 100 2.17 2.81 -17.58
CA ASP A 100 3.09 2.24 -18.56
C ASP A 100 3.97 1.10 -18.01
N PRO A 101 3.37 0.00 -17.49
CA PRO A 101 4.14 -1.09 -16.90
C PRO A 101 5.05 -1.83 -17.90
N GLU A 102 4.73 -1.80 -19.20
CA GLU A 102 5.57 -2.39 -20.25
C GLU A 102 6.62 -1.43 -20.81
N GLY A 103 6.60 -0.15 -20.40
CA GLY A 103 7.55 0.86 -20.86
C GLY A 103 7.40 1.23 -22.33
N ALA A 104 6.20 1.10 -22.91
CA ALA A 104 5.96 1.33 -24.34
C ALA A 104 6.21 2.78 -24.77
N ARG A 105 6.26 3.73 -23.83
CA ARG A 105 6.53 5.15 -24.10
C ARG A 105 8.02 5.49 -24.03
N GLN A 106 8.86 4.55 -23.63
CA GLN A 106 10.29 4.74 -23.51
C GLN A 106 10.96 4.61 -24.90
N ASN A 107 11.09 5.74 -25.61
CA ASN A 107 11.79 5.82 -26.91
C ASN A 107 13.31 5.90 -26.71
N VAL A 108 13.96 4.77 -26.39
CA VAL A 108 15.43 4.65 -26.27
C VAL A 108 16.10 4.15 -27.54
#